data_AF-A0A4Y2SAG8-F1
#
_entry.id   AF-A0A4Y2SAG8-F1
#
_cell.length_a   1.000
_cell.length_b   1.000
_cell.length_c   1.000
_cell.angle_alpha   90.00
_cell.angle_beta   90.00
_cell.angle_gamma   90.00
#
_symmetry.space_group_name_H-M   'P 1'
#
loop_
_entity.id
_entity.type
_entity.pdbx_description
1 polymer ?
#
loop_
_entity_poly.entity_id
_entity_poly.type
_entity_poly.pdbx_seq_one_letter_code
_entity_poly.pdbx_strand_id
1 'polypeptide(L)'
;MSGKKKGHFITFMTSVFRNSMVTGIPQIVRVASAPRKILRALVLIFCLMGFIYQSMEFMNIYWKYETILDIRIENPKTAEMPSITVCTNNG
;
A
#
# COMPACT_ATOMS: atom_id res chain seq x y z
N MET A 1 -4.71 -37.00 -22.11
CA MET A 1 -5.33 -36.55 -20.83
C MET A 1 -5.03 -35.10 -20.41
N SER A 2 -4.19 -34.33 -21.14
CA SER A 2 -3.78 -32.97 -20.75
C SER A 2 -4.75 -31.84 -21.18
N GLY A 3 -5.50 -32.01 -22.27
CA GLY A 3 -6.41 -30.99 -22.80
C GLY A 3 -7.64 -30.65 -21.94
N LYS A 4 -8.21 -31.63 -21.22
CA LYS A 4 -9.40 -31.43 -20.36
C LYS A 4 -9.12 -30.52 -19.16
N LYS A 5 -7.93 -30.59 -18.56
CA LYS A 5 -7.54 -29.74 -17.42
C LYS A 5 -7.40 -28.26 -17.83
N LYS A 6 -6.88 -27.99 -19.03
CA LYS A 6 -6.74 -26.63 -19.56
C LYS A 6 -8.10 -25.96 -19.79
N GLY A 7 -9.06 -26.70 -20.36
CA GLY A 7 -10.42 -26.20 -20.58
C GLY A 7 -11.11 -25.81 -19.27
N HIS A 8 -11.03 -26.66 -18.25
CA HIS A 8 -11.62 -26.38 -16.94
C HIS A 8 -11.01 -25.14 -16.26
N PHE A 9 -9.69 -24.99 -16.34
CA PHE A 9 -8.98 -23.84 -15.77
C PHE A 9 -9.35 -22.51 -16.46
N ILE A 10 -9.47 -22.50 -17.79
CA ILE A 10 -9.86 -21.29 -18.54
C ILE A 10 -11.28 -20.86 -18.18
N THR A 11 -12.22 -21.81 -18.06
CA THR A 11 -13.60 -21.52 -17.64
C THR A 11 -13.64 -20.96 -16.22
N PHE A 12 -12.86 -21.54 -15.30
CA PHE A 12 -12.75 -21.06 -13.93
C PHE A 12 -12.20 -19.63 -13.87
N MET A 13 -11.06 -19.36 -14.53
CA MET A 13 -10.47 -18.03 -14.58
C MET A 13 -11.42 -17.00 -15.19
N THR A 14 -12.14 -17.36 -16.25
CA THR A 14 -13.15 -16.49 -16.87
C THR A 14 -14.28 -16.16 -15.89
N SER A 15 -14.72 -17.13 -15.08
CA SER A 15 -15.74 -16.91 -14.04
C SER A 15 -15.23 -15.99 -12.93
N VAL A 16 -14.03 -16.23 -12.42
CA VAL A 16 -13.41 -15.40 -11.38
C VAL A 16 -13.22 -13.97 -11.88
N PHE A 17 -12.66 -13.77 -13.07
CA PHE A 17 -12.46 -12.43 -13.62
C PHE A 17 -13.77 -11.71 -13.93
N ARG A 18 -14.83 -12.43 -14.31
CA ARG A 18 -16.16 -11.85 -14.56
C ARG A 18 -16.87 -11.43 -13.27
N ASN A 19 -16.63 -12.13 -12.16
CA ASN A 19 -17.19 -11.87 -10.84
C ASN A 19 -16.24 -11.07 -9.92
N SER A 20 -15.11 -10.60 -10.43
CA SER A 20 -14.15 -9.82 -9.65
C SER A 20 -14.67 -8.41 -9.40
N MET A 21 -14.57 -7.95 -8.16
CA MET A 21 -14.94 -6.58 -7.75
C MET A 21 -13.96 -5.52 -8.25
N VAL A 22 -12.82 -5.93 -8.83
CA VAL A 22 -11.87 -5.05 -9.51
C VAL A 22 -12.53 -4.48 -10.75
N THR A 23 -12.99 -3.24 -10.67
CA THR A 23 -13.82 -2.54 -11.67
C THR A 23 -13.27 -2.58 -13.10
N GLY A 24 -11.95 -2.67 -13.27
CA GLY A 24 -11.30 -2.74 -14.59
C GLY A 24 -11.37 -4.11 -15.28
N ILE A 25 -11.41 -5.22 -14.52
CA ILE A 25 -11.36 -6.58 -15.06
C ILE A 25 -12.61 -6.99 -15.85
N PRO A 26 -13.86 -6.80 -15.36
CA PRO A 26 -15.05 -7.18 -16.10
C PRO A 26 -15.21 -6.35 -17.39
N GLN A 27 -14.67 -5.12 -17.43
CA GLN A 27 -14.64 -4.27 -18.62
C GLN A 27 -13.63 -4.73 -19.68
N ILE A 28 -12.59 -5.47 -19.29
CA ILE A 28 -11.61 -6.08 -20.21
C ILE A 28 -12.16 -7.38 -20.79
N VAL A 29 -12.82 -8.20 -19.98
CA VAL A 29 -13.40 -9.48 -20.42
C VAL A 29 -14.55 -9.28 -21.40
N ARG A 30 -15.36 -8.22 -21.24
CA ARG A 30 -16.52 -7.92 -22.09
C ARG A 30 -16.19 -7.37 -23.49
N VAL A 31 -14.97 -6.90 -23.74
CA VAL A 31 -14.58 -6.30 -25.04
C VAL A 31 -14.32 -7.38 -26.10
N ALA A 32 -14.99 -7.26 -27.25
CA ALA A 32 -14.84 -8.20 -28.37
C ALA A 32 -13.53 -8.02 -29.17
N SER A 33 -13.00 -6.79 -29.28
CA SER A 33 -11.81 -6.50 -30.09
C SER A 33 -10.51 -6.83 -29.34
N ALA A 34 -9.73 -7.76 -29.88
CA ALA A 34 -8.44 -8.19 -29.33
C ALA A 34 -7.43 -7.04 -29.05
N PRO A 35 -7.18 -6.07 -29.95
CA PRO A 35 -6.18 -5.03 -29.68
C PRO A 35 -6.60 -4.09 -28.54
N ARG A 36 -7.89 -3.71 -28.46
CA ARG A 36 -8.38 -2.86 -27.35
C ARG A 36 -8.39 -3.60 -26.02
N LYS A 37 -8.58 -4.92 -26.03
CA LYS A 37 -8.50 -5.76 -24.84
C LYS A 37 -7.07 -5.79 -24.28
N ILE A 38 -6.08 -5.93 -25.16
CA ILE A 38 -4.65 -5.90 -24.78
C ILE A 38 -4.29 -4.53 -24.21
N LEU A 39 -4.67 -3.43 -24.87
CA LEU A 39 -4.37 -2.08 -24.37
C LEU A 39 -4.93 -1.85 -22.96
N ARG A 40 -6.19 -2.21 -22.71
CA ARG A 40 -6.82 -2.06 -21.39
C ARG A 40 -6.16 -2.95 -20.32
N ALA A 41 -5.73 -4.16 -20.70
CA ALA A 41 -4.98 -5.04 -19.80
C ALA A 41 -3.62 -4.45 -19.44
N LEU A 42 -2.89 -3.88 -20.41
CA LEU A 42 -1.60 -3.22 -20.18
C LEU A 42 -1.74 -2.02 -19.23
N VAL A 43 -2.76 -1.18 -19.43
CA VAL A 43 -3.05 -0.06 -18.53
C VAL A 43 -3.31 -0.55 -17.11
N LEU A 44 -4.13 -1.60 -16.95
CA LEU A 44 -4.41 -2.17 -15.63
C LEU A 44 -3.15 -2.74 -14.96
N ILE A 45 -2.29 -3.44 -15.71
CA ILE A 45 -1.02 -3.96 -15.21
C ILE A 45 -0.10 -2.82 -14.79
N PHE A 46 0.00 -1.75 -15.59
CA PHE A 46 0.80 -0.58 -15.26
C PHE A 46 0.31 0.11 -13.97
N CYS A 47 -1.01 0.28 -13.82
CA CYS A 47 -1.58 0.83 -12.59
C CYS A 47 -1.31 -0.06 -11.37
N LEU A 48 -1.40 -1.38 -11.50
CA LEU A 48 -1.09 -2.31 -10.40
C LEU A 48 0.39 -2.25 -10.01
N MET A 49 1.30 -2.18 -10.99
CA MET A 49 2.73 -2.02 -10.71
C MET A 49 3.01 -0.71 -9.97
N GLY A 50 2.44 0.40 -10.44
CA GLY A 50 2.57 1.69 -9.76
C GLY A 50 2.01 1.68 -8.34
N PHE A 51 0.85 1.04 -8.14
CA PHE A 51 0.26 0.86 -6.82
C PHE A 51 1.18 0.08 -5.88
N ILE A 52 1.71 -1.06 -6.33
CA ILE A 52 2.62 -1.88 -5.52
C ILE A 52 3.88 -1.08 -5.17
N TYR A 53 4.47 -0.37 -6.13
CA TYR A 53 5.65 0.46 -5.88
C TYR A 53 5.38 1.52 -4.80
N GLN A 54 4.27 2.27 -4.93
CA GLN A 54 3.88 3.29 -3.95
C GLN A 54 3.60 2.68 -2.56
N SER A 55 2.93 1.52 -2.51
CA SER A 55 2.68 0.83 -1.26
C SER A 55 3.95 0.34 -0.59
N MET A 56 4.96 -0.12 -1.34
CA MET A 56 6.24 -0.55 -0.80
C MET A 56 7.03 0.61 -0.19
N GLU A 57 7.05 1.77 -0.86
CA GLU A 57 7.66 2.99 -0.30
C GLU A 57 6.99 3.39 1.02
N PHE A 58 5.66 3.39 1.07
CA PHE A 58 4.93 3.69 2.30
C PHE A 58 5.23 2.67 3.40
N MET A 59 5.31 1.38 3.06
CA MET A 59 5.62 0.31 4.01
C MET A 59 7.05 0.45 4.57
N ASN A 60 8.01 0.90 3.75
CA ASN A 60 9.37 1.18 4.19
C ASN A 60 9.42 2.34 5.20
N ILE A 61 8.68 3.43 4.95
CA ILE A 61 8.56 4.53 5.91
C ILE A 61 7.92 4.04 7.22
N TYR A 62 6.85 3.25 7.11
CA TYR A 62 6.18 2.67 8.28
C TYR A 62 7.13 1.81 9.13
N TRP A 63 7.95 0.96 8.51
CA TRP A 63 8.90 0.10 9.22
C TRP A 63 10.06 0.85 9.88
N LYS A 64 10.33 2.09 9.50
CA LYS A 64 11.36 2.90 10.15
C LYS A 64 10.94 3.40 11.54
N TYR A 65 9.65 3.26 11.91
CA TYR A 65 9.10 3.74 13.17
C TYR A 65 9.54 5.18 13.49
N GLU A 66 9.59 6.03 12.46
CA GLU A 66 10.02 7.41 12.63
C GLU A 66 8.98 8.15 13.49
N THR A 67 9.44 8.74 14.59
CA THR A 67 8.59 9.48 15.51
C THR A 67 8.71 10.97 15.20
N ILE A 68 7.57 11.62 14.96
CA ILE A 68 7.52 13.07 14.79
C ILE A 68 7.36 13.67 16.20
N LEU A 69 8.42 14.30 16.69
CA LEU A 69 8.39 15.05 17.94
C LEU A 69 7.66 16.38 17.70
N ASP A 70 6.44 16.51 18.22
CA ASP A 70 5.73 17.79 18.26
C ASP A 70 6.18 18.57 19.51
N ILE A 71 7.13 19.49 19.33
CA ILE A 71 7.63 20.33 20.42
C ILE A 71 6.67 21.50 20.60
N ARG A 72 5.74 21.34 21.56
CA ARG A 72 4.88 22.43 21.98
C ARG A 72 5.52 23.17 23.15
N ILE A 73 5.87 24.43 22.92
CA ILE A 73 6.34 25.33 23.99
C ILE A 73 5.12 25.90 24.68
N GLU A 74 4.83 25.41 25.88
CA GLU A 74 3.80 25.96 26.75
C GLU A 74 4.44 26.87 27.80
N ASN A 75 3.87 28.05 28.03
CA ASN A 75 4.27 28.97 29.10
C ASN A 75 3.24 28.88 30.25
N PRO A 76 3.38 27.90 31.15
CA PRO A 76 2.45 27.74 32.27
C PRO A 76 2.58 28.89 33.27
N LYS A 77 1.47 29.29 33.91
CA LYS A 77 1.46 30.33 34.96
C LYS A 77 2.21 29.92 36.23
N THR A 78 2.41 28.61 36.42
CA THR A 78 3.09 28.00 37.56
C THR A 78 3.94 26.86 37.04
N ALA A 79 5.23 26.84 37.40
CA ALA A 79 6.14 25.74 37.13
C ALA A 79 6.58 25.12 38.46
N GLU A 80 6.69 23.79 38.52
CA GLU A 80 7.24 23.12 39.69
C GLU A 80 8.73 23.44 39.82
N MET A 81 9.18 23.73 41.04
CA MET A 81 10.58 24.04 41.29
C MET A 81 11.41 22.75 41.12
N PRO A 82 12.47 22.74 40.27
CA PRO A 82 13.28 21.56 40.07
C PRO A 82 14.13 21.25 41.30
N SER A 83 14.57 20.00 41.44
CA SER A 83 15.54 19.62 42.46
C SER A 83 16.87 20.31 42.19
N ILE A 84 17.36 21.07 43.16
CA ILE A 84 18.66 21.74 43.08
C ILE A 84 19.70 20.80 43.70
N THR A 85 20.58 20.26 42.88
CA THR A 85 21.74 19.47 43.34
C THR A 85 22.97 20.36 43.34
N VAL A 86 23.60 20.54 44.49
CA VAL A 86 24.84 21.32 44.66
C VAL A 86 26.00 20.37 44.95
N CYS A 87 27.06 20.47 44.16
CA CYS A 87 28.30 19.72 44.37
C CYS A 87 29.37 20.64 44.95
N THR A 88 30.03 20.22 46.03
CA THR A 88 31.25 20.85 46.53
C THR A 88 32.46 20.20 45.88
N ASN A 89 33.33 20.99 45.26
CA ASN A 89 34.58 20.51 44.68
C ASN A 89 35.66 20.30 45.75
N ASN A 90 35.40 19.40 46.71
CA ASN A 90 36.40 18.91 47.64
C ASN A 90 36.63 17.44 47.28
N GLY A 91 37.71 17.19 46.53
CA GLY A 91 38.17 15.85 46.17
C GLY A 91 38.53 14.99 47.38
#